data_AF-A0A6N7QR39-F1
#
_entry.id   AF-A0A6N7QR39-F1
#
_cell.length_a   1.000
_cell.length_b   1.000
_cell.length_c   1.000
_cell.angle_alpha   90.00
_cell.angle_beta   90.00
_cell.angle_gamma   90.00
#
_symmetry.space_group_name_H-M   'P 1'
#
loop_
_entity.id
_entity.type
_entity.pdbx_description
1 polymer ?
#
loop_
_entity_poly.entity_id
_entity_poly.type
_entity_poly.pdbx_seq_one_letter_code
_entity_poly.pdbx_strand_id
1 'polypeptide(L)'
;MKIQPLLFGAPIVLALSACGGSVPTLDFMGGGRVVNAESVDPSSVVVSTDLPELTAQQTGLYNSARAANCRTVPGRQAAFDAALNELREKAAQDGADHLRINGIGPLEERGDCSMQVFRMNGTGYAHLPDTPEAAASAPSIEDSLTTRLEEIDALLDRGLINREEHDDLRQRILDQAY
;
A
#
# COMPACT_ATOMS: atom_id res chain seq x y z
N MET A 1 27.36 -42.11 -62.85
CA MET A 1 28.03 -40.93 -62.26
C MET A 1 27.30 -40.61 -60.94
N LYS A 2 28.01 -40.73 -59.80
CA LYS A 2 27.75 -40.23 -58.40
C LYS A 2 26.34 -40.48 -57.80
N ILE A 3 26.11 -41.48 -56.94
CA ILE A 3 26.43 -41.64 -55.49
C ILE A 3 26.08 -40.42 -54.61
N GLN A 4 25.01 -40.51 -53.81
CA GLN A 4 24.98 -40.34 -52.33
C GLN A 4 23.53 -40.24 -51.78
N PRO A 5 23.12 -41.12 -50.85
CA PRO A 5 22.18 -40.80 -49.80
C PRO A 5 22.95 -40.55 -48.49
N LEU A 6 22.80 -39.37 -47.89
CA LEU A 6 23.37 -39.07 -46.58
C LEU A 6 22.45 -39.57 -45.47
N LEU A 7 23.10 -40.27 -44.54
CA LEU A 7 22.64 -40.77 -43.26
C LEU A 7 22.32 -39.67 -42.24
N PHE A 8 21.67 -40.11 -41.15
CA PHE A 8 21.55 -39.51 -39.81
C PHE A 8 20.55 -38.34 -39.70
N GLY A 9 19.66 -38.26 -38.73
CA GLY A 9 19.54 -39.00 -37.48
C GLY A 9 18.23 -38.66 -36.76
N ALA A 10 18.05 -39.33 -35.62
CA ALA A 10 16.93 -39.34 -34.69
C ALA A 10 16.35 -37.97 -34.30
N PRO A 11 15.08 -37.92 -33.81
CA PRO A 11 14.40 -36.70 -33.41
C PRO A 11 15.01 -36.18 -32.10
N ILE A 12 15.65 -35.02 -32.15
CA ILE A 12 15.98 -34.27 -30.95
C ILE A 12 14.76 -33.45 -30.57
N VAL A 13 13.94 -34.01 -29.68
CA VAL A 13 12.97 -33.27 -28.89
C VAL A 13 13.78 -32.43 -27.89
N LEU A 14 14.07 -31.18 -28.26
CA LEU A 14 14.57 -30.17 -27.32
C LEU A 14 13.39 -29.65 -26.51
N ALA A 15 13.09 -30.35 -25.42
CA ALA A 15 12.34 -29.79 -24.31
C ALA A 15 13.24 -28.74 -23.62
N LEU A 16 13.17 -27.48 -24.08
CA LEU A 16 13.64 -26.36 -23.26
C LEU A 16 12.53 -26.01 -22.27
N SER A 17 12.74 -26.54 -21.07
CA SER A 17 12.21 -26.05 -19.81
C SER A 17 12.22 -24.52 -19.73
N ALA A 18 11.14 -24.00 -19.16
CA ALA A 18 10.95 -22.63 -18.73
C ALA A 18 12.19 -22.05 -18.03
N CYS A 19 12.66 -20.91 -18.53
CA CYS A 19 13.27 -19.88 -17.71
C CYS A 19 12.36 -18.66 -17.80
N GLY A 20 11.44 -18.56 -16.85
CA GLY A 20 10.85 -17.29 -16.44
C GLY A 20 11.98 -16.44 -15.85
N GLY A 21 12.66 -15.70 -16.72
CA GLY A 21 13.65 -14.71 -16.33
C GLY A 21 12.94 -13.40 -16.03
N SER A 22 12.55 -13.22 -14.78
CA SER A 22 12.31 -11.90 -14.20
C SER A 22 13.57 -11.08 -14.44
N VAL A 23 13.48 -10.04 -15.25
CA VAL A 23 14.48 -8.98 -15.32
C VAL A 23 14.36 -8.18 -14.02
N PRO A 24 15.37 -8.17 -13.12
CA PRO A 24 15.43 -7.15 -12.10
C PRO A 24 15.87 -5.87 -12.80
N THR A 25 14.93 -4.94 -13.02
CA THR A 25 15.28 -3.54 -13.26
C THR A 25 15.98 -3.02 -12.01
N LEU A 26 17.25 -2.68 -12.20
CA LEU A 26 18.14 -2.04 -11.23
C LEU A 26 17.53 -0.76 -10.64
N ASP A 27 17.52 -0.72 -9.30
CA ASP A 27 17.77 0.42 -8.42
C ASP A 27 17.32 1.81 -8.90
N PHE A 28 16.11 2.22 -8.47
CA PHE A 28 15.81 3.63 -8.27
C PHE A 28 15.99 3.94 -6.78
N MET A 29 17.00 4.75 -6.47
CA MET A 29 17.28 5.26 -5.12
C MET A 29 16.02 5.82 -4.45
N GLY A 30 15.50 5.09 -3.48
CA GLY A 30 14.40 5.53 -2.62
C GLY A 30 14.06 4.40 -1.67
N GLY A 31 14.34 4.59 -0.37
CA GLY A 31 14.11 3.61 0.69
C GLY A 31 12.63 3.32 0.96
N GLY A 32 11.91 2.82 -0.03
CA GLY A 32 10.61 2.19 0.14
C GLY A 32 10.83 0.71 0.39
N ARG A 33 10.43 0.22 1.57
CA ARG A 33 10.24 -1.22 1.77
C ARG A 33 9.31 -1.71 0.66
N VAL A 34 9.78 -2.61 -0.19
CA VAL A 34 8.91 -3.38 -1.08
C VAL A 34 8.13 -4.33 -0.16
N VAL A 35 7.00 -3.85 0.35
CA VAL A 35 6.00 -4.74 0.91
C VAL A 35 5.57 -5.62 -0.25
N ASN A 36 5.84 -6.92 -0.14
CA ASN A 36 5.35 -7.91 -1.07
C ASN A 36 3.84 -8.02 -0.80
N ALA A 37 3.10 -7.05 -1.32
CA ALA A 37 1.68 -6.92 -1.10
C ALA A 37 1.01 -8.02 -1.94
N GLU A 38 0.24 -8.88 -1.28
CA GLU A 38 -0.46 -9.96 -1.94
C GLU A 38 -1.48 -9.37 -2.92
N SER A 39 -1.49 -9.86 -4.16
CA SER A 39 -2.41 -9.36 -5.18
C SER A 39 -3.86 -9.57 -4.72
N VAL A 40 -4.69 -8.53 -4.79
CA VAL A 40 -6.12 -8.62 -4.46
C VAL A 40 -6.94 -8.80 -5.73
N ASP A 41 -8.19 -9.22 -5.59
CA ASP A 41 -9.15 -9.24 -6.70
C ASP A 41 -9.44 -7.81 -7.19
N PRO A 42 -9.32 -7.53 -8.50
CA PRO A 42 -9.51 -6.17 -9.00
C PRO A 42 -10.91 -5.63 -8.77
N SER A 43 -11.96 -6.46 -8.70
CA SER A 43 -13.32 -5.96 -8.45
C SER A 43 -13.54 -5.50 -7.00
N SER A 44 -12.68 -5.93 -6.07
CA SER A 44 -12.73 -5.51 -4.67
C SER A 44 -12.12 -4.13 -4.40
N VAL A 45 -11.35 -3.58 -5.36
CA VAL A 45 -10.66 -2.29 -5.20
C VAL A 45 -11.66 -1.13 -5.26
N VAL A 46 -11.76 -0.39 -4.15
CA VAL A 46 -12.61 0.79 -4.02
C VAL A 46 -11.99 1.96 -4.79
N VAL A 47 -12.75 2.54 -5.72
CA VAL A 47 -12.30 3.71 -6.49
C VAL A 47 -12.90 4.97 -5.92
N SER A 48 -12.06 5.98 -5.63
CA SER A 48 -12.56 7.29 -5.19
C SER A 48 -11.70 8.45 -5.71
N THR A 49 -12.20 9.66 -5.48
CA THR A 49 -11.50 10.91 -5.77
C THR A 49 -10.72 11.45 -4.58
N ASP A 50 -11.05 10.96 -3.39
CA ASP A 50 -10.59 11.47 -2.12
C ASP A 50 -9.41 10.65 -1.59
N LEU A 51 -8.66 11.24 -0.67
CA LEU A 51 -7.61 10.50 0.02
C LEU A 51 -8.27 9.49 0.98
N PRO A 52 -7.85 8.22 0.98
CA PRO A 52 -8.33 7.24 1.97
C PRO A 52 -7.87 7.62 3.38
N GLU A 53 -8.28 6.83 4.38
CA GLU A 53 -7.93 7.04 5.78
C GLU A 53 -6.42 7.15 6.00
N LEU A 54 -6.01 7.89 7.05
CA LEU A 54 -4.61 8.24 7.32
C LEU A 54 -3.69 7.03 7.55
N THR A 55 -4.26 5.85 7.84
CA THR A 55 -3.54 4.60 8.07
C THR A 55 -3.25 3.83 6.79
N ALA A 56 -3.82 4.22 5.65
CA ALA A 56 -3.63 3.53 4.39
C ALA A 56 -2.21 3.78 3.83
N GLN A 57 -1.49 2.70 3.55
CA GLN A 57 -0.15 2.77 2.98
C GLN A 57 -0.23 2.88 1.46
N GLN A 58 0.47 3.84 0.88
CA GLN A 58 0.57 3.94 -0.58
C GLN A 58 1.32 2.73 -1.15
N THR A 59 0.70 2.05 -2.11
CA THR A 59 1.28 0.88 -2.80
C THR A 59 2.01 1.28 -4.08
N GLY A 60 1.47 2.28 -4.80
CA GLY A 60 2.04 2.67 -6.09
C GLY A 60 1.36 3.86 -6.75
N LEU A 61 1.97 4.29 -7.86
CA LEU A 61 1.45 5.30 -8.77
C LEU A 61 1.19 4.64 -10.13
N TYR A 62 -0.01 4.81 -10.65
CA TYR A 62 -0.47 4.14 -11.85
C TYR A 62 -0.86 5.15 -12.91
N ASN A 63 -0.55 4.81 -14.15
CA ASN A 63 -0.98 5.56 -15.32
C ASN A 63 -1.66 4.63 -16.33
N SER A 64 -2.64 5.18 -17.04
CA SER A 64 -3.31 4.55 -18.15
C SER A 64 -3.36 5.50 -19.33
N ALA A 65 -3.13 4.95 -20.52
CA ALA A 65 -3.35 5.63 -21.78
C ALA A 65 -4.15 4.71 -22.72
N ARG A 66 -5.22 5.25 -23.31
CA ARG A 66 -6.12 4.51 -24.22
C ARG A 66 -6.37 5.32 -25.47
N ALA A 67 -6.38 4.66 -26.62
CA ALA A 67 -6.86 5.27 -27.85
C ALA A 67 -8.34 5.67 -27.65
N ALA A 68 -8.70 6.88 -28.05
CA ALA A 68 -10.01 7.46 -27.79
C ALA A 68 -10.45 8.42 -28.89
N ASN A 69 -11.73 8.44 -29.22
CA ASN A 69 -12.30 9.51 -30.03
C ASN A 69 -12.70 10.70 -29.14
N CYS A 70 -11.74 11.56 -28.83
CA CYS A 70 -11.92 12.73 -27.95
C CYS A 70 -12.93 13.77 -28.46
N ARG A 71 -13.35 13.69 -29.73
CA ARG A 71 -14.35 14.61 -30.31
C ARG A 71 -15.78 14.24 -29.96
N THR A 72 -15.99 13.05 -29.38
CA THR A 72 -17.33 12.52 -29.10
C THR A 72 -17.44 12.12 -27.64
N VAL A 73 -18.58 12.42 -27.03
CA VAL A 73 -18.85 12.02 -25.64
C VAL A 73 -18.76 10.49 -25.46
N PRO A 74 -19.36 9.64 -26.32
CA PRO A 74 -19.28 8.19 -26.17
C PRO A 74 -17.84 7.65 -26.32
N GLY A 75 -17.06 8.20 -27.25
CA GLY A 75 -15.67 7.78 -27.47
C GLY A 75 -14.76 8.14 -26.29
N ARG A 76 -15.02 9.27 -25.62
CA ARG A 76 -14.33 9.64 -24.38
C ARG A 76 -14.75 8.75 -23.22
N GLN A 77 -16.05 8.49 -23.06
CA GLN A 77 -16.56 7.66 -21.97
C GLN A 77 -16.02 6.23 -22.04
N ALA A 78 -16.06 5.60 -23.22
CA ALA A 78 -15.53 4.25 -23.39
C ALA A 78 -14.03 4.15 -23.05
N ALA A 79 -13.25 5.19 -23.38
CA ALA A 79 -11.84 5.25 -23.05
C ALA A 79 -11.59 5.50 -21.55
N PHE A 80 -12.44 6.30 -20.90
CA PHE A 80 -12.46 6.48 -19.45
C PHE A 80 -12.71 5.15 -18.74
N ASP A 81 -13.76 4.41 -19.11
CA ASP A 81 -14.11 3.13 -18.47
C ASP A 81 -12.98 2.10 -18.63
N ALA A 82 -12.38 2.03 -19.82
CA ALA A 82 -11.27 1.14 -20.12
C ALA A 82 -9.98 1.52 -19.37
N ALA A 83 -9.70 2.83 -19.22
CA ALA A 83 -8.55 3.32 -18.46
C ALA A 83 -8.74 3.05 -16.96
N LEU A 84 -9.94 3.27 -16.44
CA LEU A 84 -10.25 3.05 -15.04
C LEU A 84 -10.10 1.58 -14.65
N ASN A 85 -10.61 0.67 -15.49
CA ASN A 85 -10.46 -0.77 -15.26
C ASN A 85 -8.98 -1.20 -15.27
N GLU A 86 -8.17 -0.68 -16.19
CA GLU A 86 -6.72 -0.98 -16.18
C GLU A 86 -6.03 -0.47 -14.91
N LEU A 87 -6.34 0.76 -14.47
CA LEU A 87 -5.77 1.29 -13.24
C LEU A 87 -6.15 0.42 -12.04
N ARG A 88 -7.39 -0.07 -12.01
CA ARG A 88 -7.89 -0.98 -10.97
C ARG A 88 -7.12 -2.30 -10.97
N GLU A 89 -6.92 -2.90 -12.15
CA GLU A 89 -6.13 -4.12 -12.32
C GLU A 89 -4.68 -3.94 -11.83
N LYS A 90 -4.02 -2.84 -12.21
CA LYS A 90 -2.66 -2.54 -11.77
C LYS A 90 -2.57 -2.33 -10.26
N ALA A 91 -3.50 -1.58 -9.69
CA ALA A 91 -3.54 -1.35 -8.26
C ALA A 91 -3.75 -2.65 -7.48
N ALA A 92 -4.67 -3.51 -7.95
CA ALA A 92 -4.95 -4.80 -7.35
C ALA A 92 -3.75 -5.76 -7.40
N GLN A 93 -3.00 -5.76 -8.52
CA GLN A 93 -1.77 -6.54 -8.67
C GLN A 93 -0.71 -6.18 -7.62
N ASP A 94 -0.67 -4.91 -7.21
CA ASP A 94 0.24 -4.39 -6.19
C ASP A 94 -0.39 -4.42 -4.78
N GLY A 95 -1.48 -5.16 -4.60
CA GLY A 95 -2.12 -5.35 -3.30
C GLY A 95 -2.90 -4.15 -2.76
N ALA A 96 -3.22 -3.16 -3.60
CA ALA A 96 -4.05 -2.02 -3.21
C ALA A 96 -5.52 -2.46 -3.05
N ASP A 97 -6.16 -2.02 -1.97
CA ASP A 97 -7.61 -2.16 -1.75
C ASP A 97 -8.38 -0.88 -2.10
N HIS A 98 -7.66 0.24 -2.27
CA HIS A 98 -8.23 1.53 -2.59
C HIS A 98 -7.42 2.23 -3.69
N LEU A 99 -8.09 2.73 -4.72
CA LEU A 99 -7.52 3.47 -5.83
C LEU A 99 -8.08 4.88 -5.85
N ARG A 100 -7.22 5.86 -5.58
CA ARG A 100 -7.55 7.27 -5.74
C ARG A 100 -7.23 7.73 -7.15
N ILE A 101 -8.21 8.29 -7.86
CA ILE A 101 -7.95 8.93 -9.16
C ILE A 101 -7.46 10.36 -8.98
N ASN A 102 -6.29 10.63 -9.55
CA ASN A 102 -5.61 11.91 -9.46
C ASN A 102 -6.22 12.93 -10.44
N GLY A 103 -6.49 14.14 -9.96
CA GLY A 103 -7.07 15.20 -10.76
C GLY A 103 -7.97 16.13 -9.95
N ILE A 104 -8.64 17.05 -10.65
CA ILE A 104 -9.58 18.02 -10.09
C ILE A 104 -10.96 17.72 -10.66
N GLY A 105 -12.01 17.99 -9.89
CA GLY A 105 -13.39 17.78 -10.32
C GLY A 105 -13.93 16.38 -9.99
N PRO A 106 -15.09 16.00 -10.55
CA PRO A 106 -15.68 14.67 -10.39
C PRO A 106 -14.86 13.60 -11.13
N LEU A 107 -15.05 12.33 -10.76
CA LEU A 107 -14.25 11.20 -11.23
C LEU A 107 -14.17 11.12 -12.76
N GLU A 108 -15.29 11.28 -13.45
CA GLU A 108 -15.45 11.17 -14.90
C GLU A 108 -14.73 12.28 -15.68
N GLU A 109 -14.40 13.39 -15.00
CA GLU A 109 -13.66 14.51 -15.55
C GLU A 109 -12.15 14.45 -15.21
N ARG A 110 -11.73 13.51 -14.35
CA ARG A 110 -10.33 13.31 -13.97
C ARG A 110 -9.60 12.46 -15.02
N GLY A 111 -9.39 13.06 -16.19
CA GLY A 111 -8.59 12.50 -17.26
C GLY A 111 -8.42 13.50 -18.40
N ASP A 112 -7.31 13.41 -19.11
CA ASP A 112 -7.04 14.26 -20.28
C ASP A 112 -7.34 13.48 -21.56
N CYS A 113 -8.18 14.03 -22.43
CA CYS A 113 -8.42 13.46 -23.76
C CYS A 113 -7.89 14.43 -24.81
N SER A 114 -6.69 14.16 -25.31
CA SER A 114 -6.01 14.98 -26.30
C SER A 114 -5.38 14.11 -27.38
N MET A 115 -5.30 14.63 -28.61
CA MET A 115 -4.65 13.93 -29.73
C MET A 115 -5.12 12.47 -29.94
N GLN A 116 -6.42 12.20 -29.76
CA GLN A 116 -7.02 10.85 -29.85
C GLN A 116 -6.51 9.85 -28.79
N VAL A 117 -5.99 10.34 -27.68
CA VAL A 117 -5.54 9.52 -26.55
C VAL A 117 -6.18 10.06 -25.28
N PHE A 118 -6.83 9.17 -24.53
CA PHE A 118 -7.30 9.42 -23.18
C PHE A 118 -6.23 8.98 -22.18
N ARG A 119 -5.90 9.84 -21.22
CA ARG A 119 -4.88 9.62 -20.19
C ARG A 119 -5.47 9.83 -18.81
N MET A 120 -5.16 8.94 -17.89
CA MET A 120 -5.57 9.02 -16.49
C MET A 120 -4.46 8.50 -15.58
N ASN A 121 -4.39 9.07 -14.38
CA ASN A 121 -3.46 8.64 -13.35
C ASN A 121 -4.21 8.32 -12.06
N GLY A 122 -3.71 7.38 -11.29
CA GLY A 122 -4.22 7.05 -9.97
C GLY A 122 -3.10 6.69 -9.00
N THR A 123 -3.44 6.68 -7.72
CA THR A 123 -2.56 6.26 -6.62
C THR A 123 -3.26 5.14 -5.87
N GLY A 124 -2.58 4.00 -5.73
CA GLY A 124 -3.08 2.88 -4.94
C GLY A 124 -2.69 3.01 -3.49
N TYR A 125 -3.58 2.56 -2.63
CA TYR A 125 -3.40 2.44 -1.21
C TYR A 125 -3.88 1.07 -0.76
N ALA A 126 -3.20 0.51 0.22
CA ALA A 126 -3.62 -0.69 0.93
C ALA A 126 -3.85 -0.31 2.39
N HIS A 127 -4.98 -0.70 2.96
CA HIS A 127 -5.09 -0.73 4.41
C HIS A 127 -4.17 -1.85 4.88
N LEU A 128 -3.19 -1.47 5.69
CA LEU A 128 -2.52 -2.48 6.49
C LEU A 128 -3.61 -3.06 7.38
N PRO A 129 -3.77 -4.40 7.43
CA PRO A 129 -4.61 -4.99 8.46
C PRO A 129 -4.15 -4.39 9.77
N ASP A 130 -5.09 -3.92 10.60
CA ASP A 130 -4.80 -3.53 11.96
C ASP A 130 -3.97 -4.66 12.53
N THR A 131 -2.66 -4.45 12.66
CA THR A 131 -1.86 -5.43 13.37
C THR A 131 -2.42 -5.26 14.78
N PRO A 132 -2.99 -6.30 15.41
CA PRO A 132 -3.40 -6.18 16.81
C PRO A 132 -2.20 -5.81 17.71
N GLU A 133 -1.00 -5.82 17.15
CA GLU A 133 0.30 -5.55 17.74
C GLU A 133 0.78 -4.09 17.56
N ALA A 134 -0.13 -3.12 17.59
CA ALA A 134 0.19 -1.73 17.96
C ALA A 134 -0.91 -1.05 18.80
N ALA A 135 -1.89 -1.83 19.27
CA ALA A 135 -2.84 -1.43 20.32
C ALA A 135 -2.54 -2.09 21.68
N ALA A 136 -1.43 -2.82 21.79
CA ALA A 136 -0.82 -3.15 23.07
C ALA A 136 0.20 -2.06 23.40
N SER A 137 -0.10 -1.24 24.41
CA SER A 137 0.75 -0.17 24.98
C SER A 137 0.52 1.25 24.44
N ALA A 138 -0.73 1.67 24.25
CA ALA A 138 -1.05 2.96 24.88
C ALA A 138 -1.17 2.62 26.37
N PRO A 139 -0.25 3.06 27.26
CA PRO A 139 -0.42 2.79 28.68
C PRO A 139 -1.80 3.30 29.05
N SER A 140 -2.67 2.39 29.50
CA SER A 140 -3.95 2.80 30.05
C SER A 140 -3.67 3.80 31.18
N ILE A 141 -4.59 4.73 31.43
CA ILE A 141 -4.36 5.72 32.50
C ILE A 141 -4.08 4.98 33.81
N GLU A 142 -4.70 3.81 34.03
CA GLU A 142 -4.41 2.90 35.13
C GLU A 142 -2.98 2.33 35.12
N ASP A 143 -2.44 1.91 33.95
CA ASP A 143 -1.05 1.44 33.84
C ASP A 143 -0.07 2.57 34.14
N SER A 144 -0.32 3.77 33.60
CA SER A 144 0.54 4.94 33.82
C SER A 144 0.52 5.40 35.28
N LEU A 145 -0.60 5.26 35.97
CA LEU A 145 -0.77 5.57 37.38
C LEU A 145 -0.04 4.53 38.24
N THR A 146 -0.18 3.25 37.92
CA THR A 146 0.50 2.16 38.63
C THR A 146 2.01 2.30 38.50
N THR A 147 2.54 2.54 37.29
CA THR A 147 3.97 2.79 37.06
C THR A 147 4.49 3.99 37.85
N ARG A 148 3.72 5.10 37.90
CA ARG A 148 4.12 6.29 38.67
C ARG A 148 4.12 6.07 40.18
N LEU A 149 3.19 5.24 40.69
CA LEU A 149 3.16 4.86 42.10
C LEU A 149 4.36 3.98 42.47
N GLU A 150 4.70 3.00 41.62
CA GLU A 150 5.87 2.14 41.81
C GLU A 150 7.18 2.94 41.80
N GLU A 151 7.29 3.98 40.97
CA GLU A 151 8.46 4.86 40.94
C GLU A 151 8.64 5.62 42.27
N ILE A 152 7.56 6.12 42.87
CA ILE A 152 7.60 6.84 44.16
C ILE A 152 7.91 5.91 45.33
N ASP A 153 7.36 4.70 45.33
CA ASP A 153 7.70 3.67 46.32
C ASP A 153 9.20 3.33 46.24
N ALA A 154 9.77 3.23 45.04
CA ALA A 154 11.20 3.01 44.85
C ALA A 154 12.06 4.19 45.33
N LEU A 155 11.56 5.44 45.30
CA LEU A 155 12.27 6.60 45.85
C LEU A 155 12.33 6.56 47.38
N LEU A 156 11.25 6.12 48.04
CA LEU A 156 11.20 5.91 49.49
C LEU A 156 12.15 4.78 49.92
N ASP A 157 12.13 3.65 49.20
CA ASP A 157 12.99 2.49 49.48
C ASP A 157 14.48 2.81 49.33
N ARG A 158 14.82 3.74 48.43
CA ARG A 158 16.18 4.25 48.23
C ARG A 158 16.57 5.34 49.22
N GLY A 159 15.64 5.76 50.11
CA GLY A 159 15.84 6.83 51.09
C GLY A 159 16.04 8.21 50.47
N LEU A 160 15.58 8.42 49.22
CA LEU A 160 15.71 9.68 48.50
C LEU A 160 14.62 10.69 48.87
N ILE A 161 13.50 10.18 49.39
CA ILE A 161 12.40 10.96 49.95
C ILE A 161 12.06 10.40 51.33
N ASN A 162 11.47 11.24 52.18
CA ASN A 162 10.95 10.81 53.47
C ASN A 162 9.49 10.35 53.35
N ARG A 163 8.94 9.79 54.44
CA ARG A 163 7.60 9.21 54.45
C ARG A 163 6.47 10.24 54.26
N GLU A 164 6.70 11.46 54.72
CA GLU A 164 5.74 12.57 54.57
C GLU A 164 5.71 13.06 53.11
N GLU A 165 6.89 13.18 52.48
CA GLU A 165 7.02 13.52 51.05
C GLU A 165 6.43 12.45 50.13
N HIS A 166 6.53 11.17 50.53
CA HIS A 166 5.93 10.05 49.81
C HIS A 166 4.39 10.12 49.83
N ASP A 167 3.79 10.34 51.00
CA ASP A 167 2.33 10.42 51.14
C ASP A 167 1.75 11.62 50.36
N ASP A 168 2.42 12.77 50.36
CA ASP A 168 2.02 13.97 49.61
C ASP A 168 2.07 13.74 48.08
N LEU A 169 3.12 13.08 47.58
CA LEU A 169 3.29 12.78 46.15
C LEU A 169 2.25 11.76 45.68
N ARG A 170 1.96 10.75 46.50
CA ARG A 170 0.92 9.76 46.24
C ARG A 170 -0.44 10.41 46.11
N GLN A 171 -0.80 11.30 47.04
CA GLN A 171 -2.09 11.99 47.02
C GLN A 171 -2.24 12.87 45.78
N ARG A 172 -1.20 13.61 45.41
CA ARG A 172 -1.20 14.47 44.22
C ARG A 172 -1.42 13.69 42.91
N ILE A 173 -0.89 12.48 42.81
CA ILE A 173 -1.07 11.62 41.63
C ILE A 173 -2.49 11.07 41.57
N LEU A 174 -3.05 10.66 42.71
CA LEU A 174 -4.43 10.22 42.79
C LEU A 174 -5.40 11.37 42.43
N ASP A 175 -5.13 12.59 42.89
CA ASP A 175 -5.93 13.78 42.58
C ASP A 175 -5.84 14.21 41.10
N GLN A 176 -4.76 13.87 40.39
CA GLN A 176 -4.63 14.15 38.95
C GLN A 176 -5.35 13.13 38.06
N ALA A 177 -5.76 12.00 38.63
CA ALA A 177 -6.40 10.90 37.92
C ALA A 177 -7.94 10.93 38.00
N TYR A 178 -8.50 11.80 38.86
CA TYR A 178 -9.95 12.02 39.05
C TYR A 178 -10.34 13.47 38.68
#